data_AF-A0A8D8EVG4-F1
#
_entry.id   AF-A0A8D8EVG4-F1
#
_cell.length_a   1.000
_cell.length_b   1.000
_cell.length_c   1.000
_cell.angle_alpha   90.00
_cell.angle_beta   90.00
_cell.angle_gamma   90.00
#
_symmetry.space_group_name_H-M   'P 1'
#
loop_
_entity.id
_entity.type
_entity.pdbx_description
1 polymer ?
#
loop_
_entity_poly.entity_id
_entity_poly.type
_entity_poly.pdbx_seq_one_letter_code
_entity_poly.pdbx_strand_id
1 'polypeptide(L)'
;MVVHKEQFKCTECDRSFRNGSTLEEHISTKHRGERPHQCKQCPKTYLTSASLFTHVQAIHKQNFRYKCDICFKSFLTKTILERHTLKHQGVKFSHCPHCDNKYESNNYLKQHIAERHPEQIENLARCEYCGLGYATDCHYRKHVVKKHPERLAQFDEWLTAKRESVKNGQQINANVE
;
A
#
# COMPACT_ATOMS: atom_id res chain seq x y z
N MET A 1 -4.34 -19.37 -28.92
CA MET A 1 -3.45 -18.20 -29.09
C MET A 1 -3.67 -17.26 -27.90
N VAL A 2 -2.75 -17.23 -26.94
CA VAL A 2 -2.83 -16.29 -25.82
C VAL A 2 -2.18 -14.99 -26.30
N VAL A 3 -3.00 -13.97 -26.58
CA VAL A 3 -2.49 -12.63 -26.87
C VAL A 3 -1.93 -12.07 -25.57
N HIS A 4 -0.61 -12.14 -25.38
CA HIS A 4 0.07 -11.42 -24.32
C HIS A 4 -0.08 -9.92 -24.62
N LYS A 5 -1.07 -9.29 -23.98
CA LYS A 5 -1.27 -7.85 -24.08
C LYS A 5 -0.06 -7.18 -23.42
N GLU A 6 0.74 -6.50 -24.22
CA GLU A 6 1.94 -5.80 -23.77
C GLU A 6 1.57 -4.88 -22.59
N GLN A 7 2.25 -5.08 -21.45
CA GLN A 7 1.98 -4.35 -20.23
C GLN A 7 2.82 -3.07 -20.21
N PHE A 8 2.22 -1.97 -19.76
CA PHE A 8 2.88 -0.68 -19.64
C PHE A 8 3.68 -0.66 -18.34
N LYS A 9 5.01 -0.67 -18.43
CA LYS A 9 5.91 -0.71 -17.28
C LYS A 9 6.27 0.70 -16.83
N CYS A 10 6.30 0.91 -15.52
CA CYS A 10 6.83 2.16 -14.97
C CYS A 10 8.36 2.19 -15.06
N THR A 11 8.90 3.34 -15.44
CA THR A 11 10.35 3.59 -15.53
C THR A 11 10.97 3.90 -14.17
N GLU A 12 10.18 4.33 -13.20
CA GLU A 12 10.63 4.73 -11.87
C GLU A 12 10.32 3.68 -10.77
N CYS A 13 9.55 2.64 -11.09
CA CYS A 13 9.33 1.49 -10.20
C CYS A 13 8.92 0.22 -10.97
N ASP A 14 8.97 -0.94 -10.31
CA ASP A 14 8.68 -2.25 -10.92
C ASP A 14 7.19 -2.55 -11.17
N ARG A 15 6.31 -1.54 -11.15
CA ARG A 15 4.88 -1.77 -11.40
C ARG A 15 4.59 -1.82 -12.89
N SER A 16 3.78 -2.80 -13.27
CA SER A 16 3.27 -2.98 -14.63
C SER A 16 1.76 -2.77 -14.64
N PHE A 17 1.27 -2.12 -15.69
CA PHE A 17 -0.09 -1.66 -15.82
C PHE A 17 -0.75 -2.18 -17.09
N ARG A 18 -2.07 -2.30 -17.07
CA ARG A 18 -2.86 -2.87 -18.18
C ARG A 18 -2.94 -1.93 -19.39
N ASN A 19 -2.79 -0.62 -19.18
CA ASN A 19 -2.84 0.39 -20.23
C ASN A 19 -1.98 1.63 -19.87
N GLY A 20 -1.63 2.42 -20.87
CA GLY A 20 -0.82 3.63 -20.71
C GLY A 20 -1.47 4.67 -19.79
N SER A 21 -2.80 4.83 -19.82
CA SER A 21 -3.49 5.79 -18.93
C SER A 21 -3.29 5.48 -17.45
N THR A 22 -3.35 4.20 -17.07
CA THR A 22 -3.09 3.78 -15.68
C THR A 22 -1.62 3.90 -15.28
N LEU A 23 -0.69 3.78 -16.23
CA LEU A 23 0.73 4.03 -16.01
C LEU A 23 1.00 5.53 -15.80
N GLU A 24 0.45 6.39 -16.67
CA GLU A 24 0.59 7.84 -16.57
C GLU A 24 -0.02 8.37 -15.27
N GLU A 25 -1.20 7.87 -14.89
CA GLU A 25 -1.77 8.13 -13.56
C GLU A 25 -0.75 7.72 -12.50
N HIS A 26 -0.27 6.49 -12.50
CA HIS A 26 0.73 6.05 -11.51
C HIS A 26 1.97 6.97 -11.43
N ILE A 27 2.57 7.37 -12.56
CA ILE A 27 3.73 8.27 -12.60
C ILE A 27 3.37 9.64 -12.03
N SER A 28 2.31 10.27 -12.56
CA SER A 28 1.81 11.57 -12.09
C SER A 28 1.55 11.56 -10.58
N THR A 29 0.98 10.47 -10.07
CA THR A 29 0.50 10.36 -8.69
C THR A 29 1.56 9.95 -7.66
N LYS A 30 2.52 9.09 -8.03
CA LYS A 30 3.50 8.48 -7.10
C LYS A 30 4.90 9.04 -7.24
N HIS A 31 5.20 9.59 -8.41
CA HIS A 31 6.53 10.04 -8.76
C HIS A 31 6.59 11.57 -8.88
N ARG A 32 5.65 12.16 -9.61
CA ARG A 32 5.59 13.63 -9.80
C ARG A 32 4.82 14.38 -8.71
N GLY A 33 3.97 13.68 -7.96
CA GLY A 33 3.12 14.28 -6.93
C GLY A 33 2.05 15.24 -7.49
N GLU A 34 1.80 15.18 -8.78
CA GLU A 34 0.79 15.98 -9.47
C GLU A 34 -0.61 15.60 -8.96
N ARG A 35 -1.40 16.62 -8.65
CA ARG A 35 -2.78 16.47 -8.18
C ARG A 35 -3.69 17.36 -9.02
N PRO A 36 -4.05 16.91 -10.24
CA PRO A 36 -4.67 17.76 -11.24
C PRO A 36 -6.07 18.25 -10.83
N HIS A 37 -6.71 17.63 -9.83
CA HIS A 37 -8.08 17.97 -9.44
C HIS A 37 -8.09 18.89 -8.22
N GLN A 38 -8.08 20.20 -8.46
CA GLN A 38 -8.20 21.22 -7.42
C GLN A 38 -9.65 21.45 -6.99
N CYS A 39 -9.88 21.58 -5.67
CA CYS A 39 -11.15 22.05 -5.16
C CYS A 39 -11.34 23.55 -5.44
N LYS A 40 -12.51 23.94 -5.95
CA LYS A 40 -12.83 25.35 -6.20
C LYS A 40 -13.18 26.13 -4.93
N GLN A 41 -13.44 25.45 -3.82
CA GLN A 41 -13.90 26.04 -2.56
C GLN A 41 -12.83 26.08 -1.46
N CYS A 42 -11.69 25.41 -1.66
CA CYS A 42 -10.58 25.40 -0.72
C CYS A 42 -9.27 25.03 -1.45
N PRO A 43 -8.09 25.28 -0.86
CA PRO A 43 -6.80 25.02 -1.53
C PRO A 43 -6.44 23.52 -1.65
N LYS A 44 -7.35 22.59 -1.33
CA LYS A 44 -7.06 21.15 -1.39
C LYS A 44 -7.06 20.66 -2.84
N THR A 45 -6.04 19.87 -3.17
CA THR A 45 -5.90 19.19 -4.46
C THR A 45 -5.97 17.68 -4.30
N TYR A 46 -6.54 17.04 -5.31
CA TYR A 46 -6.84 15.62 -5.32
C TYR A 46 -6.29 14.96 -6.58
N LEU A 47 -6.06 13.68 -6.41
CA LEU A 47 -5.44 12.83 -7.39
C LEU A 47 -6.40 12.39 -8.49
N THR A 48 -7.64 12.14 -8.12
CA THR A 48 -8.69 11.68 -9.03
C THR A 48 -9.93 12.56 -8.87
N SER A 49 -10.70 12.69 -9.96
CA SER A 49 -11.97 13.41 -9.96
C SER A 49 -12.95 12.83 -8.94
N ALA A 50 -12.96 11.50 -8.77
CA ALA A 50 -13.75 10.81 -7.75
C ALA A 50 -13.37 11.24 -6.32
N SER A 51 -12.07 11.41 -6.03
CA SER A 51 -11.61 11.88 -4.72
C SER A 51 -12.01 13.33 -4.46
N LEU A 52 -11.89 14.20 -5.48
CA LEU A 52 -12.36 15.59 -5.39
C LEU A 52 -13.88 15.65 -5.15
N PHE A 53 -14.66 14.90 -5.93
CA PHE A 53 -16.11 14.83 -5.77
C PHE A 53 -16.48 14.39 -4.36
N THR A 54 -15.81 13.34 -3.86
CA THR A 54 -16.00 12.84 -2.51
C THR A 54 -15.72 13.93 -1.47
N HIS A 55 -14.59 14.63 -1.59
CA HIS A 55 -14.26 15.75 -0.71
C HIS A 55 -15.33 16.85 -0.72
N VAL A 56 -15.75 17.30 -1.91
CA VAL A 56 -16.76 18.37 -2.03
C VAL A 56 -18.07 17.96 -1.37
N GLN A 57 -18.50 16.71 -1.59
CA GLN A 57 -19.75 16.23 -1.00
C GLN A 57 -19.65 16.09 0.52
N ALA A 58 -18.52 15.64 1.08
CA ALA A 58 -18.34 15.50 2.53
C ALA A 58 -18.17 16.84 3.25
N ILE A 59 -17.27 17.70 2.76
CA ILE A 59 -16.78 18.87 3.51
C ILE A 59 -17.60 20.11 3.20
N HIS A 60 -17.94 20.32 1.93
CA HIS A 60 -18.60 21.54 1.49
C HIS A 60 -20.12 21.41 1.47
N LYS A 61 -20.65 20.24 1.07
CA LYS A 61 -22.10 20.01 1.00
C LYS A 61 -22.68 19.19 2.15
N GLN A 62 -21.84 18.56 2.97
CA GLN A 62 -22.25 17.64 4.04
C GLN A 62 -23.30 16.60 3.59
N ASN A 63 -23.21 16.19 2.32
CA ASN A 63 -24.20 15.34 1.68
C ASN A 63 -23.83 13.87 1.86
N PHE A 64 -24.12 13.36 3.05
CA PHE A 64 -23.94 11.96 3.42
C PHE A 64 -25.18 11.16 3.04
N ARG A 65 -25.05 10.30 2.03
CA ARG A 65 -26.18 9.57 1.43
C ARG A 65 -26.43 8.19 2.05
N TYR A 66 -25.46 7.65 2.78
CA TYR A 66 -25.51 6.29 3.27
C TYR A 66 -25.59 6.29 4.80
N LYS A 67 -26.75 5.95 5.35
CA LYS A 67 -26.97 5.91 6.79
C LYS A 67 -26.73 4.50 7.32
N CYS A 68 -26.10 4.39 8.48
CA CYS A 68 -26.04 3.14 9.21
C CYS A 68 -27.34 2.92 9.98
N ASP A 69 -28.01 1.80 9.76
CA ASP A 69 -29.28 1.49 10.42
C ASP A 69 -29.14 1.13 11.91
N ILE A 70 -27.91 0.86 12.36
CA ILE A 70 -27.61 0.42 13.74
C ILE A 70 -27.32 1.63 14.65
N CYS A 71 -26.43 2.54 14.22
CA CYS A 71 -26.03 3.69 15.03
C CYS A 71 -26.38 5.05 14.40
N PHE A 72 -27.10 5.04 13.28
CA PHE A 72 -27.58 6.22 12.57
C PHE A 72 -26.51 7.19 12.04
N LYS A 73 -25.23 6.81 12.08
CA LYS A 73 -24.14 7.59 11.46
C LYS A 73 -24.28 7.59 9.94
N SER A 74 -24.06 8.76 9.34
CA SER A 74 -24.13 8.94 7.89
C SER A 74 -22.74 8.95 7.26
N PHE A 75 -22.62 8.33 6.11
CA PHE A 75 -21.41 8.13 5.33
C PHE A 75 -21.63 8.55 3.89
N LEU A 76 -20.52 8.82 3.22
CA LEU A 76 -20.54 9.39 1.88
C LEU A 76 -20.59 8.33 0.77
N THR A 77 -20.05 7.15 1.03
CA THR A 77 -20.03 6.03 0.08
C THR A 77 -20.49 4.75 0.76
N LYS A 78 -21.10 3.86 -0.03
CA LYS A 78 -21.56 2.55 0.43
C LYS A 78 -20.41 1.73 1.02
N THR A 79 -19.23 1.72 0.40
CA THR A 79 -18.06 0.98 0.88
C THR A 79 -17.60 1.42 2.28
N ILE A 80 -17.69 2.71 2.59
CA ILE A 80 -17.34 3.21 3.94
C ILE A 80 -18.41 2.78 4.95
N LEU A 81 -19.69 2.84 4.56
CA LEU A 81 -20.78 2.32 5.39
C LEU A 81 -20.61 0.81 5.64
N GLU A 82 -20.35 0.02 4.61
CA GLU A 82 -20.14 -1.44 4.71
C GLU A 82 -18.99 -1.77 5.67
N ARG A 83 -17.84 -1.10 5.52
CA ARG A 83 -16.73 -1.25 6.48
C ARG A 83 -17.12 -0.82 7.89
N HIS A 84 -17.93 0.23 8.03
CA HIS A 84 -18.43 0.65 9.33
C HIS A 84 -19.39 -0.38 9.94
N THR A 85 -20.27 -1.00 9.15
CA THR A 85 -21.23 -2.01 9.63
C THR A 85 -20.54 -3.29 10.09
N LEU A 86 -19.36 -3.63 9.55
CA LEU A 86 -18.55 -4.74 10.06
C LEU A 86 -18.18 -4.56 11.54
N LYS A 87 -18.05 -3.31 12.02
CA LYS A 87 -17.78 -3.02 13.43
C LYS A 87 -18.96 -3.38 14.34
N HIS A 88 -20.19 -3.22 13.85
CA HIS A 88 -21.41 -3.59 14.58
C HIS A 88 -21.65 -5.10 14.55
N GLN A 89 -21.27 -5.76 13.46
CA GLN A 89 -21.38 -7.21 13.30
C GLN A 89 -20.29 -7.98 14.06
N GLY A 90 -19.41 -7.29 14.80
CA GLY A 90 -18.34 -7.93 15.57
C GLY A 90 -17.39 -8.74 14.70
N VAL A 91 -17.24 -8.40 13.42
CA VAL A 91 -16.44 -9.17 12.47
C VAL A 91 -15.01 -9.28 13.01
N LYS A 92 -14.58 -10.53 13.12
CA LYS A 92 -13.39 -10.99 13.84
C LYS A 92 -12.15 -10.24 13.36
N PHE A 93 -11.78 -9.20 14.09
CA PHE A 93 -10.47 -8.57 13.95
C PHE A 93 -9.42 -9.67 14.13
N SER A 94 -8.42 -9.69 13.27
CA SER A 94 -7.28 -10.58 13.47
C SER A 94 -6.43 -9.98 14.58
N HIS A 95 -6.33 -10.69 15.70
CA HIS A 95 -5.44 -10.37 16.79
C HIS A 95 -4.00 -10.56 16.33
N CYS A 96 -3.11 -9.69 16.80
CA CYS A 96 -1.70 -9.96 16.73
C CYS A 96 -1.38 -11.17 17.63
N PRO A 97 -0.66 -12.19 17.15
CA PRO A 97 -0.26 -13.31 17.99
C PRO A 97 0.81 -12.94 19.04
N HIS A 98 1.38 -11.73 18.96
CA HIS A 98 2.49 -11.28 19.79
C HIS A 98 2.16 -10.03 20.65
N CYS A 99 0.95 -9.46 20.52
CA CYS A 99 0.44 -8.40 21.41
C CYS A 99 -1.09 -8.26 21.36
N ASP A 100 -1.66 -7.43 22.22
CA ASP A 100 -3.12 -7.26 22.34
C ASP A 100 -3.78 -6.43 21.21
N ASN A 101 -3.02 -6.01 20.18
CA ASN A 101 -3.58 -5.20 19.10
C ASN A 101 -4.45 -6.03 18.13
N LYS A 102 -5.53 -5.40 17.65
CA LYS A 102 -6.55 -6.04 16.79
C LYS A 102 -6.70 -5.27 15.48
N TYR A 103 -6.78 -5.99 14.37
CA TYR A 103 -6.80 -5.40 13.02
C TYR A 103 -8.00 -5.86 12.19
N GLU A 104 -8.66 -4.91 11.53
CA GLU A 104 -9.84 -5.15 10.68
C GLU A 104 -9.48 -5.80 9.33
N SER A 105 -8.20 -5.74 8.95
CA SER A 105 -7.68 -6.30 7.69
C SER A 105 -6.36 -6.99 7.93
N ASN A 106 -6.19 -8.16 7.28
CA ASN A 106 -4.97 -8.95 7.33
C ASN A 106 -3.74 -8.16 6.83
N ASN A 107 -3.92 -7.25 5.87
CA ASN A 107 -2.83 -6.38 5.39
C ASN A 107 -2.31 -5.43 6.48
N TYR A 108 -3.20 -4.88 7.31
CA TYR A 108 -2.80 -4.02 8.43
C TYR A 108 -2.16 -4.83 9.55
N LEU A 109 -2.64 -6.05 9.82
CA LEU A 109 -2.00 -6.95 10.78
C LEU A 109 -0.57 -7.30 10.32
N LYS A 110 -0.39 -7.70 9.06
CA LYS A 110 0.94 -8.02 8.50
C LYS A 110 1.90 -6.85 8.59
N GLN A 111 1.43 -5.64 8.29
CA GLN A 111 2.25 -4.44 8.44
C GLN A 111 2.61 -4.19 9.92
N HIS A 112 1.67 -4.35 10.84
CA HIS A 112 1.93 -4.18 12.26
C HIS A 112 2.97 -5.18 12.79
N ILE A 113 2.82 -6.47 12.48
CA ILE A 113 3.79 -7.49 12.92
C ILE A 113 5.17 -7.14 12.34
N ALA A 114 5.26 -6.68 11.10
CA ALA A 114 6.53 -6.26 10.51
C ALA A 114 7.17 -5.04 11.19
N GLU A 115 6.37 -4.10 11.70
CA GLU A 115 6.85 -2.86 12.31
C GLU A 115 7.07 -2.94 13.82
N ARG A 116 6.38 -3.87 14.52
CA ARG A 116 6.36 -3.95 16.00
C ARG A 116 6.79 -5.30 16.55
N HIS A 117 6.82 -6.33 15.71
CA HIS A 117 7.32 -7.67 16.03
C HIS A 117 8.25 -8.20 14.91
N PRO A 118 9.23 -7.40 14.41
CA PRO A 118 10.14 -7.82 13.34
C PRO A 118 10.96 -9.06 13.70
N GLU A 119 11.17 -9.32 14.99
CA GLU A 119 11.89 -10.47 15.52
C GLU A 119 11.14 -11.80 15.38
N GLN A 120 9.81 -11.77 15.21
CA GLN A 120 8.97 -12.98 15.19
C GLN A 120 8.57 -13.46 13.78
N ILE A 121 9.05 -12.78 12.73
CA ILE A 121 8.76 -13.17 11.34
C ILE A 121 9.98 -13.86 10.72
N GLU A 122 9.95 -15.18 10.64
CA GLU A 122 10.85 -15.95 9.79
C GLU A 122 10.52 -15.65 8.32
N ASN A 123 11.51 -15.17 7.56
CA ASN A 123 11.43 -14.72 6.14
C ASN A 123 11.06 -13.24 5.87
N LEU A 124 11.59 -12.29 6.66
CA LEU A 124 11.63 -10.87 6.23
C LEU A 124 12.92 -10.54 5.51
N ALA A 125 12.83 -9.62 4.55
CA ALA A 125 13.99 -8.86 4.11
C ALA A 125 14.44 -7.98 5.26
N ARG A 126 15.56 -8.35 5.90
CA ARG A 126 16.17 -7.56 6.97
C ARG A 126 17.14 -6.56 6.35
N CYS A 127 17.13 -5.35 6.87
CA CYS A 127 18.19 -4.40 6.61
C CYS A 127 19.46 -4.91 7.28
N GLU A 128 20.47 -5.26 6.50
CA GLU A 128 21.75 -5.78 7.01
C GLU A 128 22.50 -4.76 7.88
N TYR A 129 22.15 -3.47 7.73
CA TYR A 129 22.85 -2.37 8.38
C TYR A 129 22.19 -1.89 9.69
N CYS A 130 20.89 -2.14 9.86
CA CYS A 130 20.17 -1.72 11.07
C CYS A 130 19.29 -2.83 11.69
N GLY A 131 19.27 -4.02 11.09
CA GLY A 131 18.52 -5.17 11.56
C GLY A 131 17.00 -5.06 11.41
N LEU A 132 16.47 -3.94 10.91
CA LEU A 132 15.04 -3.73 10.76
C LEU A 132 14.45 -4.65 9.69
N GLY A 133 13.39 -5.38 10.06
CA GLY A 133 12.68 -6.29 9.17
C GLY A 133 11.56 -5.60 8.39
N TYR A 134 11.35 -6.00 7.14
CA TYR A 134 10.31 -5.44 6.27
C TYR A 134 9.48 -6.52 5.58
N ALA A 135 8.16 -6.46 5.76
CA ALA A 135 7.23 -7.47 5.20
C ALA A 135 6.99 -7.35 3.70
N THR A 136 7.38 -6.22 3.09
CA THR A 136 7.31 -6.05 1.64
C THR A 136 8.55 -5.32 1.15
N ASP A 137 8.99 -5.68 -0.06
CA ASP A 137 10.13 -5.02 -0.70
C ASP A 137 9.88 -3.51 -0.91
N CYS A 138 8.62 -3.10 -1.07
CA CYS A 138 8.24 -1.67 -1.18
C CYS A 138 8.49 -0.90 0.12
N HIS A 139 8.19 -1.49 1.28
CA HIS A 139 8.48 -0.87 2.57
C HIS A 139 9.97 -0.87 2.87
N TYR A 140 10.69 -1.93 2.49
CA TYR A 140 12.14 -1.98 2.62
C TYR A 140 12.82 -0.92 1.74
N ARG A 141 12.41 -0.81 0.46
CA ARG A 141 12.91 0.22 -0.46
C ARG A 141 12.75 1.62 0.10
N LYS A 142 11.56 1.93 0.66
CA LYS A 142 11.30 3.25 1.28
C LYS A 142 12.21 3.52 2.47
N HIS A 143 12.56 2.49 3.25
CA HIS A 143 13.54 2.63 4.31
C HIS A 143 14.94 2.91 3.75
N VAL A 144 15.42 2.11 2.79
CA VAL A 144 16.74 2.28 2.17
C VAL A 144 16.87 3.68 1.56
N VAL A 145 15.90 4.13 0.76
CA VAL A 145 15.90 5.48 0.16
C VAL A 145 15.99 6.58 1.22
N LYS A 146 15.38 6.41 2.40
CA LYS A 146 15.30 7.45 3.43
C LYS A 146 16.44 7.42 4.43
N LYS A 147 16.98 6.24 4.74
CA LYS A 147 17.97 6.02 5.81
C LYS A 147 19.34 5.60 5.31
N HIS A 148 19.42 5.01 4.11
CA HIS A 148 20.64 4.51 3.47
C HIS A 148 20.63 4.85 1.96
N PRO A 149 20.46 6.12 1.56
CA PRO A 149 20.32 6.52 0.15
C PRO A 149 21.53 6.10 -0.70
N GLU A 150 22.72 6.05 -0.13
CA GLU A 150 23.97 5.61 -0.77
C GLU A 150 24.01 4.12 -1.13
N ARG A 151 23.07 3.32 -0.59
CA ARG A 151 23.00 1.86 -0.80
C ARG A 151 21.81 1.43 -1.64
N LEU A 152 21.06 2.38 -2.22
CA LEU A 152 19.90 2.07 -3.07
C LEU A 152 20.28 1.18 -4.27
N ALA A 153 21.45 1.42 -4.89
CA ALA A 153 21.96 0.62 -6.00
C ALA A 153 22.18 -0.86 -5.61
N GLN A 154 22.82 -1.09 -4.45
CA GLN A 154 23.08 -2.45 -3.94
C GLN A 154 21.78 -3.16 -3.55
N PHE A 155 20.80 -2.43 -3.04
CA PHE A 155 19.47 -2.97 -2.75
C PHE A 155 18.70 -3.35 -4.04
N ASP A 156 18.79 -2.55 -5.10
CA ASP A 156 18.18 -2.87 -6.40
C ASP A 156 18.87 -4.11 -7.05
N GLU A 157 20.19 -4.28 -6.89
CA GLU A 157 20.91 -5.50 -7.30
C GLU A 157 20.46 -6.74 -6.52
N TRP A 158 20.37 -6.64 -5.19
CA TRP A 158 19.86 -7.72 -4.33
C TRP A 158 18.42 -8.11 -4.69
N LEU A 159 17.55 -7.13 -4.96
CA LEU A 159 16.18 -7.39 -5.42
C LEU A 159 16.15 -8.13 -6.75
N THR A 160 17.08 -7.81 -7.66
CA THR A 160 17.20 -8.47 -8.96
C THR A 160 17.62 -9.92 -8.80
N ALA A 161 18.67 -10.19 -8.01
CA ALA A 161 19.15 -11.54 -7.71
C ALA A 161 18.10 -12.40 -6.97
N LYS A 162 17.35 -11.80 -6.04
CA LYS A 162 16.22 -12.45 -5.34
C LYS A 162 15.11 -12.86 -6.30
N ARG A 163 14.80 -12.04 -7.31
CA ARG A 163 13.79 -12.34 -8.34
C ARG A 163 14.23 -13.48 -9.26
N GLU A 164 15.51 -13.57 -9.58
CA GLU A 164 16.06 -14.65 -10.40
C GLU A 164 16.04 -15.99 -9.64
N SER A 165 16.35 -15.97 -8.35
CA SER A 165 16.32 -17.16 -7.49
C SER A 165 14.92 -17.75 -7.32
N VAL A 166 13.91 -16.89 -7.16
CA VAL A 166 12.49 -17.31 -7.07
C VAL A 166 11.98 -17.87 -8.42
N LYS A 167 12.46 -17.36 -9.55
CA LYS A 167 12.11 -17.89 -10.89
C LYS A 167 12.72 -19.26 -11.16
N ASN A 168 13.88 -19.56 -10.57
CA ASN A 168 14.59 -20.82 -10.74
C ASN A 168 14.23 -21.88 -9.68
N GLY A 169 13.26 -21.60 -8.80
CA GLY A 169 12.78 -22.54 -7.79
C GLY A 169 13.77 -22.82 -6.65
N GLN A 170 14.83 -22.02 -6.52
CA GLN A 170 15.78 -22.12 -5.41
C GLN A 170 15.44 -21.09 -4.33
N GLN A 171 15.21 -21.58 -3.10
CA GLN A 171 15.23 -20.74 -1.91
C GLN A 171 16.66 -20.23 -1.71
N ILE A 172 16.90 -18.96 -2.02
CA ILE A 172 18.09 -18.29 -1.47
C ILE A 172 17.83 -18.04 0.01
N ASN A 173 18.40 -18.90 0.85
CA ASN A 173 18.66 -18.53 2.23
C ASN A 173 19.68 -17.39 2.18
N ALA A 174 19.28 -16.21 2.65
CA ALA A 174 20.19 -15.11 2.89
C ALA A 174 21.04 -15.44 4.13
N ASN A 175 22.03 -16.31 3.93
CA ASN A 175 23.20 -16.46 4.77
C ASN A 175 24.32 -16.89 3.82
N VAL A 176 25.13 -15.93 3.40
CA VAL A 176 26.46 -16.21 2.87
C VAL A 176 27.42 -15.44 3.75
N GLU A 177 28.45 -16.16 4.17
CA GLU A 177 29.39 -15.94 5.28
C GLU A 177 30.12 -14.58 5.32
#